data_AF-A0A938BSQ9-F1
#
_entry.id   AF-A0A938BSQ9-F1
#
_cell.length_a   1.000
_cell.length_b   1.000
_cell.length_c   1.000
_cell.angle_alpha   90.00
_cell.angle_beta   90.00
_cell.angle_gamma   90.00
#
_symmetry.space_group_name_H-M   'P 1'
#
loop_
_entity.id
_entity.type
_entity.pdbx_description
1 polymer ?
#
loop_
_entity_poly.entity_id
_entity_poly.type
_entity_poly.pdbx_seq_one_letter_code
_entity_poly.pdbx_strand_id
1 'polypeptide(L)'
;DRSRDNIREREQSLALELRNFQPGHVGRVYTPFLRDQSYMGYEALELWLNSTLPEESRAEFFLRLCKDATIDTTDYYEYRVAVPRIVEPGRRSGSWLPIKIALTDLSDLKAHLAADADTVSRSLPGGGRISIKGKPYLTKVRRITFGVVNQGAAPIENASVWVNELRLTHVIKDMDLAYRLQARVDLADIGHVDFNFKRVGSDFVSISGGGFRQAREEQTSYALSASGIPLERFLPRGTGLRLPFAYQLSRDRRVPKYRTNDDLLVGDRPTDRDITETVNRSYSLSLSRQASNRRLLRYTIDNLSLSGSLRHSHANSPFAKDSTVTRTGSANLALPFGAGGGIQLYRNWKVRLLPTAFSLGLTRSEKDQVRYRRAGGDLRQPFTLDDQRTIRSGGLSLAAGLQPISIVTYNFRQSRDLMLRSRSAWLGGLNTGRETSRTEDLSVSQQVRVVPRWFEPRLSWRGSFRGTFNQQGGVTQGGLDRFHDLTNNRTATMSFDVPLAALIDRLSQWGAAGPGGGG
;
A
#
# COMPACT_ATOMS: atom_id res chain seq x y z
N ASP A 1 37.57 18.58 10.45
CA ASP A 1 37.78 19.93 9.90
C ASP A 1 38.44 19.87 8.52
N ARG A 2 37.64 19.89 7.43
CA ARG A 2 38.11 20.04 6.03
C ARG A 2 36.94 20.54 5.15
N SER A 3 36.72 21.86 5.13
CA SER A 3 35.97 22.51 4.06
C SER A 3 36.97 22.99 2.98
N ARG A 4 36.58 22.92 1.71
CA ARG A 4 37.44 23.21 0.54
C ARG A 4 37.88 24.68 0.42
N ASP A 5 37.37 25.57 1.27
CA ASP A 5 37.55 27.03 1.15
C ASP A 5 38.35 27.66 2.30
N ASN A 6 39.00 26.86 3.17
CA ASN A 6 39.84 27.37 4.27
C ASN A 6 39.10 28.31 5.25
N ILE A 7 37.78 28.27 5.26
CA ILE A 7 36.92 28.99 6.21
C ILE A 7 36.82 28.12 7.46
N ARG A 8 37.35 28.62 8.58
CA ARG A 8 37.18 27.98 9.89
C ARG A 8 35.74 28.15 10.36
N GLU A 9 35.04 27.05 10.52
CA GLU A 9 33.72 27.04 11.15
C GLU A 9 33.86 27.21 12.67
N ARG A 10 32.86 27.82 13.31
CA ARG A 10 32.85 28.00 14.76
C ARG A 10 32.48 26.67 15.43
N GLU A 11 33.40 26.10 16.19
CA GLU A 11 33.09 25.01 17.13
C GLU A 11 32.34 25.56 18.35
N GLN A 12 31.29 24.87 18.78
CA GLN A 12 30.48 25.24 19.95
C GLN A 12 30.21 24.01 20.82
N SER A 13 30.17 24.21 22.14
CA SER A 13 29.84 23.19 23.13
C SER A 13 28.66 23.63 24.00
N LEU A 14 27.91 22.69 24.55
CA LEU A 14 26.87 22.97 25.54
C LEU A 14 27.49 23.20 26.92
N ALA A 15 27.19 24.33 27.56
CA ALA A 15 27.60 24.62 28.93
C ALA A 15 26.41 24.55 29.89
N LEU A 16 26.53 23.75 30.94
CA LEU A 16 25.60 23.68 32.06
C LEU A 16 26.23 24.42 33.24
N GLU A 17 25.73 25.60 33.55
CA GLU A 17 26.17 26.39 34.70
C GLU A 17 25.39 25.99 35.96
N LEU A 18 26.13 25.52 36.96
CA LEU A 18 25.63 25.16 38.28
C LEU A 18 25.88 26.35 39.20
N ARG A 19 24.81 26.99 39.66
CA ARG A 19 24.85 28.12 40.61
C ARG A 19 24.02 27.78 41.82
N ASN A 20 24.61 27.80 43.01
CA ASN A 20 23.96 27.41 44.26
C ASN A 20 23.17 26.08 44.14
N PHE A 21 23.81 25.07 43.54
CA PHE A 21 23.17 23.84 43.15
C PHE A 21 23.17 22.84 44.31
N GLN A 22 22.05 22.81 45.05
CA GLN A 22 21.89 22.08 46.31
C GLN A 22 22.03 20.54 46.16
N PRO A 23 22.33 19.82 47.26
CA PRO A 23 22.30 18.35 47.29
C PRO A 23 20.99 17.78 46.72
N GLY A 24 21.09 16.81 45.82
CA GLY A 24 19.93 16.18 45.17
C GLY A 24 19.28 16.99 44.05
N HIS A 25 19.70 18.24 43.79
CA HIS A 25 19.20 18.99 42.64
C HIS A 25 19.60 18.31 41.32
N VAL A 26 18.72 18.40 40.34
CA VAL A 26 18.89 17.83 38.99
C VAL A 26 18.63 18.90 37.94
N GLY A 27 19.69 19.36 37.28
CA GLY A 27 19.62 20.26 36.13
C GLY A 27 19.59 19.41 34.85
N ARG A 28 18.68 19.72 33.92
CA ARG A 28 18.54 18.95 32.68
C ARG A 28 18.24 19.84 31.48
N VAL A 29 18.80 19.48 30.35
CA VAL A 29 18.55 20.08 29.03
C VAL A 29 18.18 18.95 28.08
N TYR A 30 17.22 19.18 27.20
CA TYR A 30 16.78 18.15 26.28
C TYR A 30 16.53 18.69 24.90
N THR A 31 16.67 17.81 23.92
CA THR A 31 16.35 18.09 22.52
C THR A 31 15.33 17.06 22.05
N PRO A 32 14.08 17.47 21.78
CA PRO A 32 13.09 16.59 21.18
C PRO A 32 13.32 16.46 19.67
N PHE A 33 13.04 15.29 19.12
CA PHE A 33 13.05 15.03 17.69
C PHE A 33 11.63 14.94 17.15
N LEU A 34 11.41 15.58 16.00
CA LEU A 34 10.12 15.52 15.29
C LEU A 34 9.87 14.15 14.66
N ARG A 35 10.94 13.43 14.33
CA ARG A 35 10.90 12.10 13.71
C ARG A 35 11.72 11.12 14.52
N ASP A 36 11.24 9.88 14.55
CA ASP A 36 11.92 8.74 15.14
C ASP A 36 13.37 8.63 14.62
N GLN A 37 14.33 8.64 15.53
CA GLN A 37 15.74 8.41 15.22
C GLN A 37 16.11 6.96 15.57
N SER A 38 16.73 6.26 14.62
CA SER A 38 17.18 4.88 14.83
C SER A 38 18.68 4.85 15.02
N TYR A 39 19.14 4.38 16.18
CA TYR A 39 20.57 4.29 16.53
C TYR A 39 21.16 2.91 16.32
N MET A 40 20.33 1.93 15.95
CA MET A 40 20.74 0.53 15.73
C MET A 40 21.67 0.29 14.54
N GLY A 41 21.94 1.30 13.72
CA GLY A 41 22.93 1.21 12.64
C GLY A 41 24.38 1.46 13.11
N TYR A 42 24.59 1.72 14.40
CA TYR A 42 25.88 2.13 14.96
C TYR A 42 26.22 1.27 16.19
N GLU A 43 27.50 1.09 16.49
CA GLU A 43 27.93 0.30 17.65
C GLU A 43 27.98 1.15 18.92
N ALA A 44 28.36 2.43 18.81
CA ALA A 44 28.62 3.27 19.97
C ALA A 44 28.13 4.71 19.82
N LEU A 45 27.73 5.29 20.95
CA LEU A 45 27.49 6.72 21.12
C LEU A 45 28.68 7.33 21.87
N GLU A 46 29.32 8.33 21.27
CA GLU A 46 30.48 9.02 21.83
C GLU A 46 30.17 10.49 22.11
N LEU A 47 30.75 11.02 23.18
CA LEU A 47 30.72 12.44 23.52
C LEU A 47 31.93 12.81 24.38
N TRP A 48 32.20 14.10 24.48
CA TRP A 48 33.24 14.66 25.35
C TRP A 48 32.62 15.40 26.52
N LEU A 49 33.14 15.14 27.72
CA LEU A 49 32.72 15.78 28.96
C LEU A 49 33.88 16.52 29.61
N ASN A 50 33.67 17.75 30.03
CA ASN A 50 34.64 18.50 30.83
C ASN A 50 33.92 19.29 31.92
N SER A 51 34.62 19.73 32.95
CA SER A 51 34.02 20.50 34.02
C SER A 51 34.99 21.44 34.74
N THR A 52 34.40 22.37 35.49
CA THR A 52 35.07 23.17 36.52
C THR A 52 34.63 22.81 37.94
N LEU A 53 34.22 21.56 38.15
CA LEU A 53 33.74 21.08 39.45
C LEU A 53 34.89 21.02 40.48
N PRO A 54 34.75 21.65 41.66
CA PRO A 54 35.75 21.58 42.73
C PRO A 54 35.97 20.14 43.24
N GLU A 55 37.16 19.84 43.76
CA GLU A 55 37.52 18.50 44.25
C GLU A 55 36.60 17.97 45.36
N GLU A 56 36.17 18.86 46.25
CA GLU A 56 35.29 18.55 47.38
C GLU A 56 33.83 18.27 46.95
N SER A 57 33.47 18.67 45.73
CA SER A 57 32.11 18.55 45.21
C SER A 57 31.89 17.23 44.48
N ARG A 58 30.70 16.63 44.64
CA ARG A 58 30.33 15.39 43.96
C ARG A 58 29.11 15.62 43.07
N ALA A 59 29.28 15.46 41.76
CA ALA A 59 28.18 15.48 40.81
C ALA A 59 28.29 14.31 39.84
N GLU A 60 27.15 13.82 39.36
CA GLU A 60 27.08 12.88 38.25
C GLU A 60 26.47 13.55 37.03
N PHE A 61 27.09 13.34 35.88
CA PHE A 61 26.51 13.64 34.58
C PHE A 61 25.65 12.46 34.15
N PHE A 62 24.51 12.74 33.53
CA PHE A 62 23.67 11.71 32.93
C PHE A 62 23.21 12.07 31.52
N LEU A 63 23.06 11.02 30.71
CA LEU A 63 22.53 11.05 29.36
C LEU A 63 21.33 10.09 29.29
N ARG A 64 20.18 10.57 28.83
CA ARG A 64 18.99 9.74 28.58
C ARG A 64 18.61 9.70 27.12
N LEU A 65 18.28 8.51 26.65
CA LEU A 65 17.66 8.26 25.36
C LEU A 65 16.20 7.86 25.61
N CYS A 66 15.28 8.76 25.28
CA CYS A 66 13.88 8.62 25.61
C CYS A 66 13.05 8.26 24.37
N LYS A 67 12.09 7.36 24.55
CA LYS A 67 11.13 6.95 23.52
C LYS A 67 10.08 8.02 23.25
N ASP A 68 9.69 8.80 24.26
CA ASP A 68 8.75 9.90 24.13
C ASP A 68 9.49 11.23 23.96
N ALA A 69 8.94 12.11 23.11
CA ALA A 69 9.48 13.45 22.88
C ALA A 69 9.15 14.41 24.04
N THR A 70 8.01 14.22 24.70
CA THR A 70 7.47 15.20 25.67
C THR A 70 7.70 14.78 27.12
N ILE A 71 7.63 13.48 27.42
CA ILE A 71 7.70 12.93 28.78
C ILE A 71 9.03 12.17 28.99
N ASP A 72 9.74 12.49 30.07
CA ASP A 72 11.08 11.94 30.39
C ASP A 72 11.04 10.78 31.40
N THR A 73 9.87 10.41 31.94
CA THR A 73 9.80 9.64 33.20
C THR A 73 9.41 8.18 33.07
N THR A 74 8.93 7.74 31.90
CA THR A 74 8.31 6.42 31.72
C THR A 74 9.21 5.41 31.03
N ASP A 75 9.81 5.76 29.88
CA ASP A 75 10.58 4.84 29.03
C ASP A 75 11.91 5.48 28.58
N TYR A 76 13.03 5.12 29.20
CA TYR A 76 14.35 5.61 28.78
C TYR A 76 15.51 4.65 29.08
N TYR A 77 16.56 4.76 28.25
CA TYR A 77 17.90 4.33 28.60
C TYR A 77 18.65 5.48 29.26
N GLU A 78 19.43 5.21 30.29
CA GLU A 78 20.23 6.22 30.97
C GLU A 78 21.67 5.73 31.14
N TYR A 79 22.62 6.62 30.87
CA TYR A 79 24.02 6.46 31.21
C TYR A 79 24.39 7.52 32.23
N ARG A 80 25.09 7.15 33.30
CA ARG A 80 25.61 8.04 34.34
C ARG A 80 27.10 7.85 34.50
N VAL A 81 27.80 8.95 34.78
CA VAL A 81 29.21 8.93 35.14
C VAL A 81 29.52 10.08 36.10
N ALA A 82 30.48 9.88 37.00
CA ALA A 82 30.97 10.97 37.84
C ALA A 82 31.55 12.09 36.97
N VAL A 83 31.18 13.33 37.26
CA VAL A 83 31.74 14.51 36.59
C VAL A 83 33.23 14.61 36.94
N PRO A 84 34.13 14.80 35.95
CA PRO A 84 35.56 14.96 36.24
C PRO A 84 35.77 16.17 37.14
N ARG A 85 36.63 16.04 38.16
CA ARG A 85 36.92 17.11 39.12
C ARG A 85 38.20 17.86 38.73
N ILE A 86 38.32 19.11 39.18
CA ILE A 86 39.60 19.83 39.10
C ILE A 86 40.41 19.55 40.36
N VAL A 87 41.72 19.36 40.22
CA VAL A 87 42.70 19.17 41.31
C VAL A 87 43.24 20.53 41.82
N GLU A 88 43.04 21.64 41.10
CA GLU A 88 43.49 23.00 41.47
C GLU A 88 42.41 24.06 41.16
N PRO A 89 41.97 24.90 42.12
CA PRO A 89 40.98 25.95 41.88
C PRO A 89 41.46 26.96 40.83
N GLY A 90 40.67 27.16 39.76
CA GLY A 90 40.95 28.17 38.73
C GLY A 90 41.64 27.67 37.45
N ARG A 91 42.08 26.40 37.41
CA ARG A 91 42.55 25.74 36.18
C ARG A 91 41.42 24.90 35.57
N ARG A 92 41.29 24.84 34.24
CA ARG A 92 40.37 23.87 33.62
C ARG A 92 40.86 22.46 33.95
N SER A 93 39.96 21.52 34.24
CA SER A 93 40.33 20.09 34.32
C SER A 93 41.03 19.71 33.00
N GLY A 94 42.26 19.20 33.12
CA GLY A 94 43.29 19.27 32.08
C GLY A 94 43.04 18.48 30.79
N SER A 95 41.90 17.79 30.65
CA SER A 95 41.54 17.12 29.40
C SER A 95 40.05 16.83 29.35
N TRP A 96 39.46 16.88 28.16
CA TRP A 96 38.11 16.39 27.94
C TRP A 96 38.08 14.88 28.17
N LEU A 97 37.15 14.41 29.00
CA LEU A 97 36.90 12.99 29.24
C LEU A 97 36.12 12.41 28.04
N PRO A 98 36.71 11.48 27.26
CA PRO A 98 35.96 10.77 26.23
C PRO A 98 35.01 9.77 26.89
N ILE A 99 33.72 9.90 26.58
CA ILE A 99 32.70 8.96 26.99
C ILE A 99 32.29 8.16 25.76
N LYS A 100 32.49 6.84 25.81
CA LYS A 100 32.02 5.89 24.80
C LYS A 100 31.01 4.95 25.43
N ILE A 101 29.79 4.99 24.92
CA ILE A 101 28.67 4.14 25.38
C ILE A 101 28.38 3.15 24.27
N ALA A 102 28.66 1.87 24.52
CA ALA A 102 28.27 0.81 23.59
C ALA A 102 26.75 0.65 23.61
N LEU A 103 26.11 0.70 22.44
CA LEU A 103 24.67 0.54 22.33
C LEU A 103 24.22 -0.90 22.61
N THR A 104 25.11 -1.86 22.36
CA THR A 104 24.93 -3.28 22.71
C THR A 104 24.79 -3.47 24.22
N ASP A 105 25.59 -2.77 25.03
CA ASP A 105 25.52 -2.86 26.49
C ASP A 105 24.15 -2.38 27.01
N LEU A 106 23.57 -1.37 26.36
CA LEU A 106 22.22 -0.89 26.66
C LEU A 106 21.15 -1.94 26.27
N SER A 107 21.25 -2.55 25.09
CA SER A 107 20.29 -3.58 24.68
C SER A 107 20.40 -4.86 25.51
N ASP A 108 21.61 -5.25 25.90
CA ASP A 108 21.86 -6.48 26.67
C ASP A 108 21.26 -6.41 28.07
N LEU A 109 21.17 -5.21 28.66
CA LEU A 109 20.45 -5.01 29.92
C LEU A 109 18.98 -5.47 29.84
N LYS A 110 18.34 -5.42 28.67
CA LYS A 110 16.98 -5.93 28.50
C LYS A 110 16.89 -7.45 28.61
N ALA A 111 17.93 -8.18 28.22
CA ALA A 111 17.96 -9.63 28.35
C ALA A 111 17.99 -10.06 29.82
N HIS A 112 18.51 -9.20 30.70
CA HIS A 112 18.58 -9.42 32.15
C HIS A 112 17.41 -8.77 32.93
N LEU A 113 16.46 -8.14 32.24
CA LEU A 113 15.27 -7.58 32.85
C LEU A 113 14.34 -8.70 33.29
N ALA A 114 14.26 -8.96 34.60
CA ALA A 114 13.21 -9.81 35.16
C ALA A 114 11.83 -9.23 34.79
N ALA A 115 10.83 -10.09 34.56
CA ALA A 115 9.55 -9.71 33.97
C ALA A 115 8.80 -8.57 34.70
N ASP A 116 9.10 -8.36 35.99
CA ASP A 116 8.43 -7.40 36.87
C ASP A 116 9.33 -6.23 37.35
N ALA A 117 10.58 -6.14 36.88
CA ALA A 117 11.47 -5.04 37.26
C ALA A 117 11.23 -3.81 36.36
N ASP A 118 10.87 -2.68 36.96
CA ASP A 118 10.67 -1.40 36.24
C ASP A 118 12.00 -0.69 35.95
N THR A 119 13.08 -1.04 36.65
CA THR A 119 14.41 -0.48 36.43
C THR A 119 15.50 -1.50 36.67
N VAL A 120 16.46 -1.59 35.76
CA VAL A 120 17.69 -2.39 35.91
C VAL A 120 18.88 -1.50 35.66
N SER A 121 19.95 -1.69 36.44
CA SER A 121 21.19 -0.95 36.27
C SER A 121 22.41 -1.87 36.38
N ARG A 122 23.47 -1.51 35.66
CA ARG A 122 24.76 -2.20 35.68
C ARG A 122 25.89 -1.18 35.65
N SER A 123 26.88 -1.38 36.50
CA SER A 123 28.13 -0.62 36.45
C SER A 123 29.03 -1.16 35.35
N LEU A 124 29.61 -0.27 34.56
CA LEU A 124 30.54 -0.60 33.49
C LEU A 124 32.00 -0.57 34.00
N PRO A 125 32.89 -1.39 33.43
CA PRO A 125 34.33 -1.26 33.64
C PRO A 125 34.78 0.13 33.16
N GLY A 126 35.18 1.01 34.07
CA GLY A 126 35.48 2.42 33.77
C GLY A 126 34.67 3.46 34.56
N GLY A 127 33.80 3.03 35.48
CA GLY A 127 33.14 3.93 36.45
C GLY A 127 31.83 4.56 35.97
N GLY A 128 31.43 4.30 34.72
CA GLY A 128 30.09 4.61 34.23
C GLY A 128 29.05 3.59 34.71
N ARG A 129 27.78 3.97 34.68
CA ARG A 129 26.64 3.14 35.05
C ARG A 129 25.55 3.30 34.02
N ILE A 130 25.06 2.19 33.49
CA ILE A 130 23.94 2.15 32.56
C ILE A 130 22.68 1.67 33.28
N SER A 131 21.53 2.20 32.90
CA SER A 131 20.24 1.80 33.41
C SER A 131 19.15 1.84 32.34
N ILE A 132 18.13 1.00 32.53
CA ILE A 132 16.89 0.99 31.76
C ILE A 132 15.77 1.30 32.72
N LYS A 133 14.86 2.19 32.34
CA LYS A 133 13.56 2.34 32.98
C LYS A 133 12.43 2.12 31.97
N GLY A 134 11.46 1.28 32.31
CA GLY A 134 10.33 0.95 31.45
C GLY A 134 10.74 0.11 30.23
N LYS A 135 10.16 0.41 29.06
CA LYS A 135 10.39 -0.30 27.78
C LYS A 135 10.82 0.67 26.67
N PRO A 136 12.00 1.31 26.79
CA PRO A 136 12.56 2.13 25.73
C PRO A 136 12.98 1.26 24.55
N TYR A 137 13.19 1.87 23.39
CA TYR A 137 13.85 1.21 22.26
C TYR A 137 14.72 2.18 21.46
N LEU A 138 15.93 1.76 21.09
CA LEU A 138 16.91 2.53 20.33
C LEU A 138 16.55 2.63 18.83
N THR A 139 15.58 1.84 18.38
CA THR A 139 15.04 1.92 17.01
C THR A 139 14.23 3.20 16.76
N LYS A 140 13.66 3.82 17.81
CA LYS A 140 12.92 5.09 17.72
C LYS A 140 13.16 5.97 18.96
N VAL A 141 14.33 6.57 19.01
CA VAL A 141 14.64 7.62 19.99
C VAL A 141 13.96 8.91 19.54
N ARG A 142 13.20 9.53 20.43
CA ARG A 142 12.48 10.79 20.16
C ARG A 142 12.98 11.96 20.99
N ARG A 143 13.84 11.73 21.98
CA ARG A 143 14.43 12.77 22.80
C ARG A 143 15.75 12.32 23.37
N ILE A 144 16.72 13.24 23.38
CA ILE A 144 17.95 13.10 24.15
C ILE A 144 17.88 14.12 25.29
N THR A 145 18.10 13.66 26.52
CA THR A 145 18.21 14.53 27.71
C THR A 145 19.61 14.41 28.27
N PHE A 146 20.28 15.54 28.48
CA PHE A 146 21.52 15.64 29.23
C PHE A 146 21.23 16.27 30.59
N GLY A 147 22.00 15.95 31.60
CA GLY A 147 21.88 16.67 32.86
C GLY A 147 22.98 16.36 33.85
N VAL A 148 22.93 17.08 34.96
CA VAL A 148 23.85 16.94 36.09
C VAL A 148 23.01 16.82 37.36
N VAL A 149 23.40 15.89 38.22
CA VAL A 149 22.82 15.71 39.56
C VAL A 149 23.88 15.94 40.62
N ASN A 150 23.55 16.72 41.65
CA ASN A 150 24.42 16.87 42.82
C ASN A 150 24.23 15.65 43.73
N GLN A 151 25.31 14.87 43.91
CA GLN A 151 25.35 13.72 44.82
C GLN A 151 26.20 13.99 46.07
N GLY A 152 26.73 15.20 46.21
CA GLY A 152 27.42 15.65 47.40
C GLY A 152 26.45 15.94 48.53
N ALA A 153 27.01 16.03 49.74
CA ALA A 153 26.29 16.48 50.93
C ALA A 153 26.21 18.02 51.03
N ALA A 154 26.93 18.75 50.17
CA ALA A 154 27.02 20.21 50.19
C ALA A 154 26.55 20.84 48.86
N PRO A 155 26.10 22.11 48.87
CA PRO A 155 25.78 22.86 47.65
C PRO A 155 27.01 23.07 46.77
N ILE A 156 26.81 23.03 45.45
CA ILE A 156 27.82 23.43 44.47
C ILE A 156 27.58 24.91 44.15
N GLU A 157 28.43 25.78 44.72
CA GLU A 157 28.28 27.24 44.61
C GLU A 157 28.39 27.73 43.17
N ASN A 158 29.49 27.41 42.50
CA ASN A 158 29.75 27.77 41.10
C ASN A 158 30.56 26.67 40.42
N ALA A 159 29.99 26.05 39.38
CA ALA A 159 30.71 25.13 38.51
C ALA A 159 30.07 25.11 37.11
N SER A 160 30.84 24.74 36.10
CA SER A 160 30.36 24.57 34.74
C SER A 160 30.66 23.15 34.28
N VAL A 161 29.70 22.50 33.65
CA VAL A 161 29.88 21.21 32.98
C VAL A 161 29.69 21.41 31.49
N TRP A 162 30.70 21.04 30.70
CA TRP A 162 30.70 21.17 29.26
C TRP A 162 30.52 19.83 28.58
N VAL A 163 29.64 19.78 27.58
CA VAL A 163 29.39 18.62 26.73
C VAL A 163 29.67 19.00 25.29
N ASN A 164 30.44 18.19 24.59
CA ASN A 164 30.79 18.43 23.20
C ASN A 164 30.73 17.15 22.34
N GLU A 165 30.58 17.34 21.03
CA GLU A 165 30.55 16.32 19.97
C GLU A 165 29.74 15.05 20.31
N LEU A 166 28.44 15.19 20.60
CA LEU A 166 27.59 14.01 20.64
C LEU A 166 27.50 13.39 19.24
N ARG A 167 28.03 12.18 19.07
CA ARG A 167 28.04 11.48 17.78
C ARG A 167 27.80 9.99 17.93
N LEU A 168 27.13 9.44 16.93
CA LEU A 168 27.09 8.00 16.72
C LEU A 168 28.32 7.60 15.91
N THR A 169 29.01 6.55 16.35
CA THR A 169 30.27 6.09 15.76
C THR A 169 30.20 4.60 15.46
N HIS A 170 31.12 4.16 14.60
CA HIS A 170 31.24 2.77 14.18
C HIS A 170 29.93 2.26 13.56
N VAL A 171 29.70 2.66 12.30
CA VAL A 171 28.56 2.15 11.52
C VAL A 171 28.70 0.64 11.39
N ILE A 172 27.65 -0.10 11.76
CA ILE A 172 27.60 -1.56 11.59
C ILE A 172 27.55 -1.87 10.11
N LYS A 173 28.49 -2.68 9.63
CA LYS A 173 28.65 -3.04 8.22
C LYS A 173 28.56 -4.55 8.05
N ASP A 174 27.36 -5.08 8.25
CA ASP A 174 27.09 -6.48 8.00
C ASP A 174 26.93 -6.72 6.49
N MET A 175 27.60 -7.75 5.98
CA MET A 175 27.46 -8.14 4.58
C MET A 175 26.25 -9.06 4.41
N ASP A 176 25.40 -8.75 3.45
CA ASP A 176 24.21 -9.55 3.17
C ASP A 176 23.87 -9.53 1.68
N LEU A 177 23.14 -10.53 1.23
CA LEU A 177 22.93 -10.82 -0.18
C LEU A 177 21.47 -10.61 -0.58
N ALA A 178 21.30 -10.16 -1.82
CA ALA A 178 20.01 -10.15 -2.49
C ALA A 178 20.11 -10.98 -3.76
N TYR A 179 19.18 -11.91 -3.93
CA TYR A 179 19.14 -12.76 -5.12
C TYR A 179 17.71 -12.92 -5.62
N ARG A 180 17.59 -13.08 -6.94
CA ARG A 180 16.33 -13.27 -7.65
C ARG A 180 16.50 -14.37 -8.67
N LEU A 181 15.58 -15.32 -8.64
CA LEU A 181 15.47 -16.39 -9.62
C LEU A 181 14.13 -16.24 -10.34
N GLN A 182 14.17 -16.32 -11.66
CA GLN A 182 12.98 -16.33 -12.51
C GLN A 182 13.12 -17.50 -13.49
N ALA A 183 12.12 -18.35 -13.53
CA ALA A 183 12.06 -19.49 -14.44
C ALA A 183 10.70 -19.49 -15.13
N ARG A 184 10.69 -19.74 -16.44
CA ARG A 184 9.48 -19.98 -17.23
C ARG A 184 9.67 -21.29 -17.97
N VAL A 185 8.67 -22.16 -17.89
CA VAL A 185 8.62 -23.41 -18.63
C VAL A 185 7.36 -23.40 -19.49
N ASP A 186 7.55 -23.41 -20.80
CA ASP A 186 6.47 -23.52 -21.77
C ASP A 186 6.36 -24.99 -22.21
N LEU A 187 5.25 -25.64 -21.84
CA LEU A 187 4.93 -26.99 -22.26
C LEU A 187 3.96 -26.90 -23.43
N ALA A 188 4.44 -27.27 -24.62
CA ALA A 188 3.60 -27.36 -25.80
C ALA A 188 2.33 -28.15 -25.47
N ASP A 189 1.18 -27.65 -25.92
CA ASP A 189 -0.10 -28.33 -25.78
C ASP A 189 -0.64 -28.56 -24.35
N ILE A 190 0.11 -28.16 -23.31
CA ILE A 190 -0.24 -28.35 -21.90
C ILE A 190 -0.37 -27.00 -21.17
N GLY A 191 0.44 -26.00 -21.47
CA GLY A 191 0.39 -24.69 -20.80
C GLY A 191 1.77 -24.18 -20.39
N HIS A 192 1.82 -23.12 -19.60
CA HIS A 192 3.09 -22.57 -19.12
C HIS A 192 3.10 -22.39 -17.61
N VAL A 193 4.28 -22.52 -17.03
CA VAL A 193 4.54 -22.36 -15.60
C VAL A 193 5.61 -21.30 -15.41
N ASP A 194 5.27 -20.22 -14.72
CA ASP A 194 6.22 -19.21 -14.25
C ASP A 194 6.50 -19.41 -12.77
N PHE A 195 7.77 -19.41 -12.41
CA PHE A 195 8.26 -19.42 -11.04
C PHE A 195 9.16 -18.21 -10.82
N ASN A 196 8.84 -17.42 -9.80
CA ASN A 196 9.63 -16.29 -9.35
C ASN A 196 10.01 -16.51 -7.90
N PHE A 197 11.27 -16.29 -7.57
CA PHE A 197 11.77 -16.31 -6.20
C PHE A 197 12.68 -15.11 -5.98
N LYS A 198 12.54 -14.46 -4.83
CA LYS A 198 13.32 -13.31 -4.41
C LYS A 198 13.64 -13.48 -2.94
N ARG A 199 14.91 -13.34 -2.58
CA ARG A 199 15.33 -13.13 -1.20
C ARG A 199 16.22 -11.91 -1.13
N VAL A 200 15.97 -11.06 -0.14
CA VAL A 200 16.79 -9.90 0.21
C VAL A 200 17.01 -10.00 1.70
N GLY A 201 18.26 -10.11 2.11
CA GLY A 201 18.59 -10.12 3.53
C GLY A 201 18.45 -8.73 4.18
N SER A 202 18.37 -8.71 5.51
CA SER A 202 18.08 -7.50 6.30
C SER A 202 19.16 -6.43 6.21
N ASP A 203 20.41 -6.82 5.97
CA ASP A 203 21.54 -5.90 5.92
C ASP A 203 21.94 -5.53 4.49
N PHE A 204 21.18 -6.01 3.49
CA PHE A 204 21.42 -5.66 2.11
C PHE A 204 21.19 -4.16 1.87
N VAL A 205 22.20 -3.51 1.31
CA VAL A 205 22.16 -2.11 0.90
C VAL A 205 22.05 -2.02 -0.61
N SER A 206 20.93 -1.50 -1.09
CA SER A 206 20.75 -1.18 -2.50
C SER A 206 21.27 0.23 -2.80
N ILE A 207 21.95 0.36 -3.94
CA ILE A 207 22.37 1.64 -4.50
C ILE A 207 21.35 1.99 -5.60
N SER A 208 20.47 2.95 -5.33
CA SER A 208 19.47 3.38 -6.33
C SER A 208 19.16 4.87 -6.18
N GLY A 209 19.20 5.62 -7.30
CA GLY A 209 18.69 7.00 -7.35
C GLY A 209 19.41 8.00 -6.41
N GLY A 210 20.74 7.91 -6.29
CA GLY A 210 21.54 8.90 -5.57
C GLY A 210 21.66 8.71 -4.06
N GLY A 211 21.18 7.59 -3.50
CA GLY A 211 21.31 7.28 -2.07
C GLY A 211 21.41 5.79 -1.77
N PHE A 212 21.85 5.49 -0.54
CA PHE A 212 21.90 4.14 0.01
C PHE A 212 20.58 3.81 0.71
N ARG A 213 19.96 2.68 0.38
CA ARG A 213 18.77 2.17 1.08
C ARG A 213 19.07 0.77 1.62
N GLN A 214 19.18 0.66 2.94
CA GLN A 214 19.29 -0.61 3.65
C GLN A 214 17.90 -1.24 3.82
N ALA A 215 17.79 -2.55 3.60
CA ALA A 215 16.52 -3.27 3.65
C ALA A 215 15.88 -3.27 5.06
N ARG A 216 16.69 -3.39 6.12
CA ARG A 216 16.28 -3.46 7.55
C ARG A 216 15.38 -4.65 7.94
N GLU A 217 14.87 -5.37 6.96
CA GLU A 217 14.09 -6.61 7.09
C GLU A 217 14.54 -7.63 6.05
N GLU A 218 14.61 -8.91 6.43
CA GLU A 218 14.75 -10.00 5.47
C GLU A 218 13.41 -10.18 4.77
N GLN A 219 13.40 -10.05 3.44
CA GLN A 219 12.24 -10.33 2.60
C GLN A 219 12.50 -11.61 1.80
N THR A 220 11.67 -12.62 2.02
CA THR A 220 11.62 -13.84 1.20
C THR A 220 10.27 -13.93 0.51
N SER A 221 10.25 -13.87 -0.82
CA SER A 221 9.03 -14.01 -1.61
C SER A 221 9.17 -15.00 -2.75
N TYR A 222 8.11 -15.77 -2.99
CA TYR A 222 7.98 -16.60 -4.18
C TYR A 222 6.59 -16.49 -4.79
N ALA A 223 6.52 -16.65 -6.10
CA ALA A 223 5.29 -16.73 -6.84
C ALA A 223 5.39 -17.84 -7.90
N LEU A 224 4.40 -18.71 -7.92
CA LEU A 224 4.21 -19.77 -8.90
C LEU A 224 2.90 -19.47 -9.64
N SER A 225 2.92 -19.40 -10.95
CA SER A 225 1.72 -19.34 -11.78
C SER A 225 1.77 -20.40 -12.85
N ALA A 226 0.78 -21.30 -12.86
CA ALA A 226 0.55 -22.25 -13.94
C ALA A 226 -0.72 -21.80 -14.67
N SER A 227 -0.63 -21.55 -15.98
CA SER A 227 -1.76 -21.01 -16.74
C SER A 227 -1.88 -21.64 -18.13
N GLY A 228 -3.08 -21.54 -18.69
CA GLY A 228 -3.39 -22.07 -20.02
C GLY A 228 -3.48 -23.60 -20.06
N ILE A 229 -3.76 -24.25 -18.92
CA ILE A 229 -3.89 -25.72 -18.86
C ILE A 229 -5.21 -26.16 -19.49
N PRO A 230 -5.23 -26.82 -20.67
CA PRO A 230 -6.45 -27.15 -21.37
C PRO A 230 -7.07 -28.42 -20.78
N LEU A 231 -8.00 -28.27 -19.84
CA LEU A 231 -8.70 -29.40 -19.23
C LEU A 231 -9.71 -30.06 -20.20
N GLU A 232 -9.99 -29.43 -21.35
CA GLU A 232 -10.88 -29.99 -22.37
C GLU A 232 -10.39 -31.32 -22.97
N ARG A 233 -9.08 -31.63 -22.86
CA ARG A 233 -8.52 -32.89 -23.37
C ARG A 233 -9.03 -34.13 -22.61
N PHE A 234 -9.54 -33.94 -21.39
CA PHE A 234 -10.18 -35.00 -20.61
C PHE A 234 -11.66 -35.20 -20.95
N LEU A 235 -12.26 -34.31 -21.76
CA LEU A 235 -13.63 -34.43 -22.25
C LEU A 235 -13.67 -35.22 -23.57
N PRO A 236 -14.83 -35.82 -23.94
CA PRO A 236 -14.97 -36.49 -25.23
C PRO A 236 -14.62 -35.59 -26.43
N ARG A 237 -13.92 -36.16 -27.40
CA ARG A 237 -13.55 -35.47 -28.65
C ARG A 237 -14.79 -35.05 -29.43
N GLY A 238 -14.74 -33.88 -30.07
CA GLY A 238 -15.84 -33.33 -30.88
C GLY A 238 -16.83 -32.41 -30.14
N THR A 239 -16.64 -32.21 -28.83
CA THR A 239 -17.46 -31.25 -28.05
C THR A 239 -17.17 -29.79 -28.38
N GLY A 240 -15.95 -29.48 -28.84
CA GLY A 240 -15.52 -28.10 -29.18
C GLY A 240 -15.44 -27.17 -27.96
N LEU A 241 -15.46 -27.71 -26.74
CA LEU A 241 -15.35 -26.96 -25.50
C LEU A 241 -13.88 -26.58 -25.25
N ARG A 242 -13.67 -25.39 -24.71
CA ARG A 242 -12.37 -24.88 -24.24
C ARG A 242 -12.49 -24.63 -22.74
N LEU A 243 -11.63 -25.28 -21.97
CA LEU A 243 -11.67 -25.26 -20.52
C LEU A 243 -10.28 -24.95 -19.95
N PRO A 244 -9.70 -23.75 -20.21
CA PRO A 244 -8.41 -23.40 -19.65
C PRO A 244 -8.52 -23.21 -18.13
N PHE A 245 -7.61 -23.86 -17.43
CA PHE A 245 -7.40 -23.75 -16.00
C PHE A 245 -6.12 -22.93 -15.73
N ALA A 246 -6.18 -22.12 -14.67
CA ALA A 246 -4.99 -21.47 -14.14
C ALA A 246 -4.97 -21.54 -12.61
N TYR A 247 -3.76 -21.69 -12.09
CA TYR A 247 -3.42 -21.75 -10.68
C TYR A 247 -2.32 -20.74 -10.39
N GLN A 248 -2.48 -19.98 -9.32
CA GLN A 248 -1.45 -19.05 -8.88
C GLN A 248 -1.28 -19.13 -7.36
N LEU A 249 -0.04 -19.25 -6.92
CA LEU A 249 0.39 -19.22 -5.53
C LEU A 249 1.42 -18.11 -5.39
N SER A 250 1.26 -17.24 -4.41
CA SER A 250 2.31 -16.32 -4.01
C SER A 250 2.43 -16.23 -2.51
N ARG A 251 3.65 -16.08 -2.03
CA ARG A 251 3.98 -15.89 -0.62
C ARG A 251 4.99 -14.76 -0.52
N ASP A 252 4.73 -13.79 0.34
CA ASP A 252 5.66 -12.73 0.74
C ASP A 252 5.83 -12.84 2.25
N ARG A 253 7.05 -13.11 2.71
CA ARG A 253 7.39 -13.22 4.14
C ARG A 253 8.47 -12.20 4.45
N ARG A 254 8.27 -11.42 5.51
CA ARG A 254 9.17 -10.37 5.98
C ARG A 254 9.47 -10.60 7.45
N VAL A 255 10.75 -10.53 7.78
CA VAL A 255 11.25 -10.68 9.14
C VAL A 255 12.18 -9.50 9.43
N PRO A 256 11.82 -8.59 10.35
CA PRO A 256 12.69 -7.48 10.71
C PRO A 256 13.95 -7.99 11.42
N LYS A 257 15.07 -7.27 11.31
CA LYS A 257 16.31 -7.62 12.01
C LYS A 257 16.15 -7.59 13.54
N TYR A 258 15.42 -6.59 14.03
CA TYR A 258 15.10 -6.39 15.44
C TYR A 258 13.63 -6.71 15.70
N ARG A 259 13.33 -7.26 16.88
CA ARG A 259 11.96 -7.57 17.30
C ARG A 259 11.07 -6.32 17.28
N THR A 260 9.79 -6.51 16.98
CA THR A 260 8.84 -5.40 16.89
C THR A 260 8.73 -4.66 18.23
N ASN A 261 8.96 -3.33 18.23
CA ASN A 261 8.99 -2.48 19.43
C ASN A 261 10.05 -2.89 20.47
N ASP A 262 11.14 -3.48 20.02
CA ASP A 262 12.24 -3.89 20.88
C ASP A 262 13.57 -3.74 20.13
N ASP A 263 14.65 -3.94 20.87
CA ASP A 263 16.04 -3.74 20.46
C ASP A 263 16.80 -5.05 20.32
N LEU A 264 16.17 -6.15 20.73
CA LEU A 264 16.74 -7.48 20.64
C LEU A 264 16.64 -8.00 19.20
N LEU A 265 17.70 -8.67 18.75
CA LEU A 265 17.71 -9.35 17.47
C LEU A 265 16.62 -10.42 17.41
N VAL A 266 16.02 -10.57 16.23
CA VAL A 266 15.15 -11.71 15.96
C VAL A 266 16.05 -12.93 15.80
N GLY A 267 15.92 -13.92 16.69
CA GLY A 267 16.70 -15.15 16.60
C GLY A 267 16.29 -16.02 15.41
N ASP A 268 17.04 -17.10 15.18
CA ASP A 268 16.89 -18.01 14.03
C ASP A 268 15.48 -18.61 13.86
N ARG A 269 14.69 -18.63 14.94
CA ARG A 269 13.28 -19.04 14.94
C ARG A 269 12.39 -17.84 15.23
N PRO A 270 12.11 -16.99 14.21
CA PRO A 270 11.20 -15.86 14.36
C PRO A 270 9.81 -16.35 14.77
N THR A 271 9.19 -15.64 15.71
CA THR A 271 7.84 -15.98 16.20
C THR A 271 6.79 -15.16 15.44
N ASP A 272 5.51 -15.50 15.59
CA ASP A 272 4.36 -14.70 15.10
C ASP A 272 4.35 -13.23 15.54
N ARG A 273 5.22 -12.81 16.47
CA ARG A 273 5.38 -11.42 16.91
C ARG A 273 6.33 -10.60 16.01
N ASP A 274 7.10 -11.29 15.18
CA ASP A 274 8.15 -10.70 14.36
C ASP A 274 7.83 -10.85 12.86
N ILE A 275 7.08 -11.89 12.49
CA ILE A 275 6.81 -12.22 11.09
C ILE A 275 5.62 -11.41 10.56
N THR A 276 5.84 -10.76 9.41
CA THR A 276 4.76 -10.31 8.53
C THR A 276 4.74 -11.20 7.31
N GLU A 277 3.59 -11.80 7.00
CA GLU A 277 3.47 -12.79 5.93
C GLU A 277 2.16 -12.65 5.18
N THR A 278 2.18 -12.75 3.86
CA THR A 278 0.98 -12.82 3.04
C THR A 278 1.09 -14.01 2.08
N VAL A 279 0.09 -14.88 2.08
CA VAL A 279 -0.03 -16.03 1.18
C VAL A 279 -1.31 -15.88 0.38
N ASN A 280 -1.20 -15.78 -0.94
CA ASN A 280 -2.33 -15.81 -1.86
C ASN A 280 -2.32 -17.11 -2.66
N ARG A 281 -3.49 -17.74 -2.78
CA ARG A 281 -3.76 -18.88 -3.64
C ARG A 281 -4.98 -18.56 -4.48
N SER A 282 -4.89 -18.65 -5.79
CA SER A 282 -6.03 -18.47 -6.68
C SER A 282 -6.13 -19.60 -7.68
N TYR A 283 -7.37 -20.04 -7.90
CA TYR A 283 -7.77 -21.02 -8.89
C TYR A 283 -8.76 -20.32 -9.81
N SER A 284 -8.55 -20.41 -11.11
CA SER A 284 -9.48 -19.87 -12.09
C SER A 284 -9.74 -20.89 -13.19
N LEU A 285 -11.00 -21.00 -13.56
CA LEU A 285 -11.49 -21.89 -14.59
C LEU A 285 -12.41 -21.08 -15.50
N SER A 286 -12.29 -21.24 -16.81
CA SER A 286 -13.26 -20.68 -17.75
C SER A 286 -13.70 -21.73 -18.73
N LEU A 287 -14.99 -21.75 -19.05
CA LEU A 287 -15.61 -22.62 -20.04
C LEU A 287 -16.12 -21.76 -21.19
N SER A 288 -15.74 -22.11 -22.41
CA SER A 288 -16.28 -21.53 -23.63
C SER A 288 -16.39 -22.62 -24.69
N ARG A 289 -17.10 -22.35 -25.78
CA ARG A 289 -17.24 -23.29 -26.89
C ARG A 289 -16.82 -22.62 -28.20
N GLN A 290 -16.16 -23.37 -29.06
CA GLN A 290 -15.85 -22.92 -30.41
C GLN A 290 -17.14 -22.88 -31.24
N ALA A 291 -17.32 -21.79 -31.99
CA ALA A 291 -18.52 -21.57 -32.80
C ALA A 291 -18.74 -22.70 -33.81
N SER A 292 -19.98 -23.21 -33.87
CA SER A 292 -20.40 -24.25 -34.80
C SER A 292 -21.26 -23.69 -35.95
N ASN A 293 -21.32 -24.42 -37.07
CA ASN A 293 -22.15 -24.06 -38.22
C ASN A 293 -23.66 -24.31 -38.00
N ARG A 294 -24.06 -24.89 -36.87
CA ARG A 294 -25.48 -25.16 -36.56
C ARG A 294 -26.12 -23.88 -36.03
N ARG A 295 -27.12 -23.35 -36.75
CA ARG A 295 -27.82 -22.09 -36.39
C ARG A 295 -28.31 -22.08 -34.94
N LEU A 296 -28.89 -23.18 -34.44
CA LEU A 296 -29.40 -23.26 -33.06
C LEU A 296 -28.30 -23.15 -31.99
N LEU A 297 -27.17 -23.82 -32.17
CA LEU A 297 -26.05 -23.79 -31.22
C LEU A 297 -25.37 -22.42 -31.20
N ARG A 298 -25.27 -21.77 -32.37
CA ARG A 298 -24.76 -20.41 -32.51
C ARG A 298 -25.54 -19.39 -31.68
N TYR A 299 -26.86 -19.54 -31.57
CA TYR A 299 -27.70 -18.60 -30.82
C TYR A 299 -27.97 -18.99 -29.36
N THR A 300 -27.46 -20.14 -28.90
CA THR A 300 -27.72 -20.64 -27.53
C THR A 300 -26.45 -20.80 -26.71
N ILE A 301 -25.56 -21.71 -27.10
CA ILE A 301 -24.45 -22.18 -26.25
C ILE A 301 -23.08 -21.73 -26.78
N ASP A 302 -22.91 -21.58 -28.09
CA ASP A 302 -21.60 -21.28 -28.70
C ASP A 302 -21.05 -19.91 -28.30
N ASN A 303 -21.93 -18.97 -27.97
CA ASN A 303 -21.61 -17.60 -27.59
C ASN A 303 -21.67 -17.37 -26.07
N LEU A 304 -21.88 -18.44 -25.29
CA LEU A 304 -21.87 -18.40 -23.84
C LEU A 304 -20.44 -18.72 -23.35
N SER A 305 -19.93 -17.85 -22.49
CA SER A 305 -18.68 -18.05 -21.75
C SER A 305 -18.97 -17.99 -20.26
N LEU A 306 -18.51 -19.00 -19.53
CA LEU A 306 -18.62 -19.07 -18.09
C LEU A 306 -17.22 -18.97 -17.49
N SER A 307 -17.06 -18.25 -16.39
CA SER A 307 -15.81 -18.30 -15.64
C SER A 307 -16.05 -18.34 -14.15
N GLY A 308 -15.14 -18.96 -13.43
CA GLY A 308 -15.16 -19.07 -11.99
C GLY A 308 -13.75 -18.87 -11.46
N SER A 309 -13.61 -18.12 -10.38
CA SER A 309 -12.36 -17.97 -9.66
C SER A 309 -12.57 -18.05 -8.15
N LEU A 310 -11.67 -18.77 -7.49
CA LEU A 310 -11.59 -18.88 -6.04
C LEU A 310 -10.23 -18.37 -5.59
N ARG A 311 -10.19 -17.37 -4.72
CA ARG A 311 -8.96 -16.82 -4.15
C ARG A 311 -8.98 -16.91 -2.63
N HIS A 312 -7.96 -17.53 -2.08
CA HIS A 312 -7.71 -17.60 -0.65
C HIS A 312 -6.49 -16.72 -0.35
N SER A 313 -6.64 -15.80 0.60
CA SER A 313 -5.59 -14.89 1.04
C SER A 313 -5.46 -14.98 2.55
N HIS A 314 -4.29 -15.38 3.02
CA HIS A 314 -3.93 -15.36 4.44
C HIS A 314 -2.88 -14.27 4.64
N ALA A 315 -3.17 -13.31 5.51
CA ALA A 315 -2.24 -12.28 5.90
C ALA A 315 -1.99 -12.37 7.41
N ASN A 316 -0.74 -12.53 7.80
CA ASN A 316 -0.27 -12.56 9.16
C ASN A 316 0.61 -11.33 9.40
N SER A 317 0.42 -10.68 10.52
CA SER A 317 1.26 -9.58 11.00
C SER A 317 1.38 -9.69 12.52
N PRO A 318 2.36 -9.02 13.14
CA PRO A 318 2.53 -9.06 14.59
C PRO A 318 1.26 -8.76 15.40
N PHE A 319 0.39 -7.91 14.85
CA PHE A 319 -0.82 -7.40 15.53
C PHE A 319 -2.12 -8.02 15.04
N ALA A 320 -2.16 -8.57 13.82
CA ALA A 320 -3.39 -9.06 13.21
C ALA A 320 -3.16 -10.29 12.32
N LYS A 321 -4.15 -11.18 12.31
CA LYS A 321 -4.25 -12.35 11.43
C LYS A 321 -5.56 -12.29 10.66
N ASP A 322 -5.46 -12.18 9.35
CA ASP A 322 -6.57 -12.00 8.44
C ASP A 322 -6.64 -13.19 7.47
N SER A 323 -7.82 -13.78 7.34
CA SER A 323 -8.12 -14.82 6.36
C SER A 323 -9.25 -14.33 5.47
N THR A 324 -9.01 -14.28 4.16
CA THR A 324 -10.00 -13.81 3.17
C THR A 324 -10.19 -14.87 2.11
N VAL A 325 -11.45 -15.22 1.83
CA VAL A 325 -11.85 -16.07 0.72
C VAL A 325 -12.70 -15.24 -0.23
N THR A 326 -12.29 -15.13 -1.49
CA THR A 326 -13.07 -14.45 -2.54
C THR A 326 -13.50 -15.47 -3.57
N ARG A 327 -14.80 -15.50 -3.86
CA ARG A 327 -15.43 -16.34 -4.87
C ARG A 327 -16.02 -15.43 -5.93
N THR A 328 -15.68 -15.65 -7.18
CA THR A 328 -16.24 -14.89 -8.29
C THR A 328 -16.69 -15.86 -9.36
N GLY A 329 -17.93 -15.71 -9.82
CA GLY A 329 -18.47 -16.44 -10.96
C GLY A 329 -19.00 -15.44 -11.98
N SER A 330 -18.72 -15.65 -13.25
CA SER A 330 -19.28 -14.85 -14.32
C SER A 330 -19.86 -15.71 -15.44
N ALA A 331 -20.88 -15.18 -16.10
CA ALA A 331 -21.53 -15.77 -17.26
C ALA A 331 -21.75 -14.65 -18.29
N ASN A 332 -21.14 -14.76 -19.46
CA ASN A 332 -21.27 -13.78 -20.52
C ASN A 332 -21.79 -14.44 -21.79
N LEU A 333 -22.88 -13.91 -22.32
CA LEU A 333 -23.52 -14.32 -23.56
C LEU A 333 -23.39 -13.17 -24.57
N ALA A 334 -22.85 -13.44 -25.76
CA ALA A 334 -22.70 -12.44 -26.81
C ALA A 334 -23.29 -12.92 -28.14
N LEU A 335 -24.51 -12.51 -28.48
CA LEU A 335 -25.23 -12.92 -29.67
C LEU A 335 -25.08 -11.89 -30.81
N PRO A 336 -24.23 -12.15 -31.83
CA PRO A 336 -24.23 -11.39 -33.06
C PRO A 336 -25.35 -11.93 -33.98
N PHE A 337 -26.45 -11.20 -34.08
CA PHE A 337 -27.53 -11.55 -35.01
C PHE A 337 -27.13 -11.35 -36.48
N GLY A 338 -26.05 -10.60 -36.72
CA GLY A 338 -25.51 -10.34 -38.05
C GLY A 338 -26.27 -9.22 -38.77
N ALA A 339 -25.68 -8.70 -39.85
CA ALA A 339 -26.24 -7.59 -40.63
C ALA A 339 -27.31 -8.05 -41.63
N GLY A 340 -28.25 -8.90 -41.20
CA GLY A 340 -29.36 -9.40 -42.02
C GLY A 340 -30.17 -8.26 -42.66
N GLY A 341 -30.64 -8.50 -43.90
CA GLY A 341 -31.21 -7.51 -44.83
C GLY A 341 -32.09 -6.45 -44.16
N GLY A 342 -31.59 -5.20 -44.16
CA GLY A 342 -32.36 -4.05 -43.71
C GLY A 342 -33.41 -3.66 -44.75
N ILE A 343 -34.56 -3.22 -44.28
CA ILE A 343 -35.60 -2.64 -45.15
C ILE A 343 -35.11 -1.25 -45.56
N GLN A 344 -34.98 -1.05 -46.87
CA GLN A 344 -34.55 0.22 -47.44
C GLN A 344 -35.77 1.14 -47.53
N LEU A 345 -35.89 2.10 -46.61
CA LEU A 345 -37.03 3.02 -46.56
C LEU A 345 -36.90 4.18 -47.54
N TYR A 346 -35.70 4.75 -47.70
CA TYR A 346 -35.46 5.85 -48.66
C TYR A 346 -33.97 6.00 -49.02
N ARG A 347 -33.63 6.00 -50.31
CA ARG A 347 -32.25 6.09 -50.86
C ARG A 347 -31.23 5.27 -50.06
N ASN A 348 -30.51 5.87 -49.11
CA ASN A 348 -29.45 5.24 -48.32
C ASN A 348 -29.86 4.88 -46.87
N TRP A 349 -31.12 5.11 -46.49
CA TRP A 349 -31.66 4.77 -45.19
C TRP A 349 -32.13 3.32 -45.18
N LYS A 350 -31.28 2.45 -44.63
CA LYS A 350 -31.62 1.06 -44.32
C LYS A 350 -31.98 0.98 -42.84
N VAL A 351 -33.25 0.71 -42.53
CA VAL A 351 -33.68 0.43 -41.16
C VAL A 351 -33.72 -1.08 -40.98
N ARG A 352 -33.07 -1.55 -39.92
CA ARG A 352 -33.03 -2.97 -39.55
C ARG A 352 -34.03 -3.17 -38.43
N LEU A 353 -34.94 -4.13 -38.58
CA LEU A 353 -35.95 -4.42 -37.54
C LEU A 353 -35.39 -5.33 -36.43
N LEU A 354 -34.29 -6.05 -36.72
CA LEU A 354 -33.64 -6.94 -35.76
C LEU A 354 -32.37 -6.29 -35.21
N PRO A 355 -32.10 -6.42 -33.90
CA PRO A 355 -30.85 -5.95 -33.31
C PRO A 355 -29.64 -6.58 -34.00
N THR A 356 -28.56 -5.84 -34.13
CA THR A 356 -27.32 -6.32 -34.79
C THR A 356 -26.45 -7.14 -33.84
N ALA A 357 -26.44 -6.79 -32.56
CA ALA A 357 -25.79 -7.54 -31.49
C ALA A 357 -26.55 -7.38 -30.17
N PHE A 358 -26.54 -8.44 -29.38
CA PHE A 358 -26.95 -8.45 -27.98
C PHE A 358 -25.83 -9.06 -27.14
N SER A 359 -25.48 -8.40 -26.05
CA SER A 359 -24.56 -8.97 -25.05
C SER A 359 -25.21 -8.92 -23.68
N LEU A 360 -24.98 -9.96 -22.88
CA LEU A 360 -25.46 -10.11 -21.52
C LEU A 360 -24.33 -10.66 -20.65
N GLY A 361 -23.86 -9.88 -19.69
CA GLY A 361 -22.85 -10.31 -18.71
C GLY A 361 -23.45 -10.33 -17.32
N LEU A 362 -23.28 -11.43 -16.61
CA LEU A 362 -23.66 -11.60 -15.21
C LEU A 362 -22.42 -11.95 -14.41
N THR A 363 -22.02 -11.13 -13.44
CA THR A 363 -20.91 -11.47 -12.52
C THR A 363 -21.39 -11.41 -11.09
N ARG A 364 -21.20 -12.50 -10.37
CA ARG A 364 -21.41 -12.61 -8.92
C ARG A 364 -20.06 -12.73 -8.24
N SER A 365 -19.75 -11.80 -7.35
CA SER A 365 -18.60 -11.94 -6.46
C SER A 365 -19.09 -12.08 -5.02
N GLU A 366 -18.30 -12.72 -4.15
CA GLU A 366 -18.55 -12.84 -2.71
C GLU A 366 -17.19 -12.88 -1.99
N LYS A 367 -17.06 -12.17 -0.88
CA LYS A 367 -15.80 -12.06 -0.12
C LYS A 367 -16.07 -12.37 1.35
N ASP A 368 -15.51 -13.45 1.87
CA ASP A 368 -15.61 -13.81 3.28
C ASP A 368 -14.30 -13.44 3.95
N GLN A 369 -14.32 -12.61 5.00
CA GLN A 369 -13.12 -12.18 5.72
C GLN A 369 -13.25 -12.47 7.22
N VAL A 370 -12.20 -13.02 7.81
CA VAL A 370 -12.10 -13.25 9.26
C VAL A 370 -10.85 -12.56 9.75
N ARG A 371 -10.98 -11.73 10.80
CA ARG A 371 -9.89 -10.95 11.35
C ARG A 371 -9.72 -11.21 12.85
N TYR A 372 -8.51 -11.57 13.22
CA TYR A 372 -8.06 -11.68 14.60
C TYR A 372 -7.08 -10.54 14.89
N ARG A 373 -7.14 -9.95 16.08
CA ARG A 373 -6.15 -8.95 16.55
C ARG A 373 -5.68 -9.28 17.95
N ARG A 374 -4.51 -8.77 18.35
CA ARG A 374 -4.10 -8.80 19.76
C ARG A 374 -4.74 -7.62 20.51
N ALA A 375 -5.27 -7.89 21.70
CA ALA A 375 -5.90 -6.86 22.52
C ALA A 375 -4.89 -5.76 22.93
N GLY A 376 -5.31 -4.49 22.83
CA GLY A 376 -4.50 -3.34 23.25
C GLY A 376 -3.21 -3.10 22.47
N GLY A 377 -2.97 -3.80 21.35
CA GLY A 377 -1.71 -3.69 20.60
C GLY A 377 -0.49 -4.28 21.31
N ASP A 378 -0.69 -5.05 22.39
CA ASP A 378 0.38 -5.74 23.09
C ASP A 378 0.71 -7.07 22.39
N LEU A 379 1.98 -7.23 22.00
CA LEU A 379 2.49 -8.43 21.35
C LEU A 379 2.43 -9.67 22.25
N ARG A 380 2.34 -9.49 23.57
CA ARG A 380 2.31 -10.60 24.54
C ARG A 380 0.95 -11.28 24.62
N GLN A 381 -0.13 -10.56 24.37
CA GLN A 381 -1.49 -11.08 24.48
C GLN A 381 -1.85 -12.04 23.34
N PRO A 382 -2.69 -13.05 23.59
CA PRO A 382 -3.16 -13.95 22.54
C PRO A 382 -3.96 -13.17 21.49
N PHE A 383 -4.04 -13.74 20.28
CA PHE A 383 -4.96 -13.23 19.27
C PHE A 383 -6.40 -13.50 19.73
N THR A 384 -7.18 -12.45 19.85
CA THR A 384 -8.62 -12.53 20.05
C THR A 384 -9.34 -12.27 18.73
N LEU A 385 -10.52 -12.85 18.56
CA LEU A 385 -11.37 -12.55 17.43
C LEU A 385 -11.81 -11.08 17.58
N ASP A 386 -11.35 -10.22 16.68
CA ASP A 386 -11.66 -8.79 16.71
C ASP A 386 -12.91 -8.51 15.88
N ASP A 387 -13.02 -9.14 14.72
CA ASP A 387 -14.16 -8.99 13.83
C ASP A 387 -14.29 -10.22 12.92
N GLN A 388 -15.38 -10.97 13.08
CA GLN A 388 -15.80 -12.00 12.13
C GLN A 388 -16.93 -11.45 11.28
N ARG A 389 -16.60 -10.53 10.37
CA ARG A 389 -17.57 -10.10 9.36
C ARG A 389 -17.42 -10.97 8.13
N THR A 390 -18.41 -11.83 7.89
CA THR A 390 -18.77 -12.22 6.53
C THR A 390 -19.25 -10.96 5.81
N ILE A 391 -18.32 -10.12 5.34
CA ILE A 391 -18.64 -8.97 4.52
C ILE A 391 -19.01 -9.52 3.15
N ARG A 392 -20.25 -9.97 2.96
CA ARG A 392 -20.79 -10.33 1.62
C ARG A 392 -20.91 -9.10 0.70
N SER A 393 -19.92 -8.20 0.73
CA SER A 393 -19.62 -7.04 -0.12
C SER A 393 -19.46 -7.37 -1.60
N GLY A 394 -19.61 -8.64 -1.97
CA GLY A 394 -19.62 -9.02 -3.35
C GLY A 394 -20.99 -8.75 -3.95
N GLY A 395 -20.99 -8.13 -5.14
CA GLY A 395 -22.21 -7.73 -5.82
C GLY A 395 -22.61 -8.68 -6.94
N LEU A 396 -23.85 -8.54 -7.39
CA LEU A 396 -24.29 -9.01 -8.69
C LEU A 396 -24.22 -7.86 -9.67
N SER A 397 -23.42 -8.00 -10.72
CA SER A 397 -23.42 -7.06 -11.83
C SER A 397 -24.09 -7.66 -13.05
N LEU A 398 -25.00 -6.89 -13.64
CA LEU A 398 -25.67 -7.20 -14.90
C LEU A 398 -25.23 -6.16 -15.91
N ALA A 399 -24.70 -6.60 -17.05
CA ALA A 399 -24.42 -5.74 -18.19
C ALA A 399 -25.24 -6.24 -19.38
N ALA A 400 -25.97 -5.35 -20.04
CA ALA A 400 -26.67 -5.68 -21.28
C ALA A 400 -26.32 -4.63 -22.36
N GLY A 401 -25.88 -5.08 -23.53
CA GLY A 401 -25.64 -4.22 -24.69
C GLY A 401 -26.61 -4.59 -25.80
N LEU A 402 -27.30 -3.61 -26.38
CA LEU A 402 -28.22 -3.80 -27.49
C LEU A 402 -27.93 -2.79 -28.59
N GLN A 403 -27.88 -3.26 -29.84
CA GLN A 403 -27.79 -2.42 -31.01
C GLN A 403 -29.02 -2.64 -31.91
N PRO A 404 -30.19 -2.03 -31.59
CA PRO A 404 -31.45 -2.30 -32.28
C PRO A 404 -31.37 -1.94 -33.77
N ILE A 405 -30.65 -0.87 -34.10
CA ILE A 405 -30.24 -0.46 -35.44
C ILE A 405 -28.75 -0.07 -35.39
N SER A 406 -28.03 -0.12 -36.51
CA SER A 406 -26.57 0.10 -36.56
C SER A 406 -26.11 1.46 -36.03
N ILE A 407 -27.04 2.38 -35.90
CA ILE A 407 -26.78 3.77 -35.54
C ILE A 407 -27.00 4.00 -34.04
N VAL A 408 -27.67 3.08 -33.35
CA VAL A 408 -27.99 3.17 -31.92
C VAL A 408 -27.26 2.06 -31.15
N THR A 409 -26.53 2.43 -30.12
CA THR A 409 -25.98 1.51 -29.12
C THR A 409 -26.52 1.87 -27.75
N TYR A 410 -27.18 0.91 -27.11
CA TYR A 410 -27.66 0.99 -25.73
C TYR A 410 -26.82 0.06 -24.85
N ASN A 411 -26.27 0.58 -23.76
CA ASN A 411 -25.58 -0.20 -22.75
C ASN A 411 -26.24 0.04 -21.40
N PHE A 412 -26.61 -1.04 -20.74
CA PHE A 412 -27.14 -1.06 -19.39
C PHE A 412 -26.13 -1.74 -18.50
N ARG A 413 -25.81 -1.15 -17.36
CA ARG A 413 -25.04 -1.79 -16.29
C ARG A 413 -25.74 -1.56 -14.95
N GLN A 414 -25.89 -2.61 -14.17
CA GLN A 414 -26.49 -2.55 -12.85
C GLN A 414 -25.62 -3.32 -11.88
N SER A 415 -25.38 -2.76 -10.70
CA SER A 415 -24.71 -3.42 -9.58
C SER A 415 -25.68 -3.54 -8.42
N ARG A 416 -25.64 -4.69 -7.74
CA ARG A 416 -26.53 -5.02 -6.64
C ARG A 416 -25.71 -5.56 -5.48
N ASP A 417 -26.00 -5.13 -4.26
CA ASP A 417 -25.40 -5.62 -3.03
C ASP A 417 -26.15 -6.85 -2.51
N LEU A 418 -25.42 -7.95 -2.38
CA LEU A 418 -25.94 -9.25 -1.95
C LEU A 418 -26.11 -9.37 -0.43
N MET A 419 -25.57 -8.44 0.37
CA MET A 419 -25.82 -8.39 1.82
C MET A 419 -27.29 -8.10 2.13
N LEU A 420 -27.94 -7.30 1.28
CA LEU A 420 -29.33 -6.88 1.47
C LEU A 420 -30.26 -7.82 0.70
N ARG A 421 -30.92 -8.74 1.40
CA ARG A 421 -31.86 -9.68 0.77
C ARG A 421 -33.02 -8.93 0.10
N SER A 422 -33.19 -9.12 -1.20
CA SER A 422 -34.41 -8.73 -1.91
C SER A 422 -35.37 -9.91 -1.94
N ARG A 423 -36.67 -9.64 -1.77
CA ARG A 423 -37.74 -10.66 -1.72
C ARG A 423 -38.11 -11.19 -3.12
N SER A 424 -37.61 -10.55 -4.18
CA SER A 424 -37.94 -10.89 -5.56
C SER A 424 -37.12 -12.10 -6.07
N ALA A 425 -37.80 -13.24 -6.19
CA ALA A 425 -37.26 -14.55 -6.56
C ALA A 425 -37.20 -14.81 -8.08
N TRP A 426 -36.97 -13.77 -8.91
CA TRP A 426 -36.96 -13.90 -10.38
C TRP A 426 -35.88 -14.86 -10.92
N LEU A 427 -34.90 -15.20 -10.09
CA LEU A 427 -33.84 -16.19 -10.32
C LEU A 427 -34.01 -17.43 -9.42
N GLY A 428 -35.22 -17.97 -9.31
CA GLY A 428 -35.47 -19.30 -8.73
C GLY A 428 -34.99 -19.48 -7.27
N GLY A 429 -35.10 -18.44 -6.44
CA GLY A 429 -34.72 -18.48 -5.02
C GLY A 429 -33.28 -18.04 -4.70
N LEU A 430 -32.47 -17.68 -5.70
CA LEU A 430 -31.15 -17.08 -5.49
C LEU A 430 -31.30 -15.67 -4.88
N ASN A 431 -30.46 -15.34 -3.89
CA ASN A 431 -30.42 -13.97 -3.36
C ASN A 431 -29.86 -13.02 -4.42
N THR A 432 -30.72 -12.16 -4.96
CA THR A 432 -30.40 -11.19 -6.01
C THR A 432 -29.97 -9.82 -5.46
N GLY A 433 -29.94 -9.65 -4.14
CA GLY A 433 -29.49 -8.42 -3.51
C GLY A 433 -30.41 -7.22 -3.78
N ARG A 434 -30.05 -6.06 -3.22
CA ARG A 434 -30.66 -4.77 -3.56
C ARG A 434 -29.75 -3.99 -4.50
N GLU A 435 -30.36 -3.25 -5.42
CA GLU A 435 -29.62 -2.39 -6.34
C GLU A 435 -28.88 -1.28 -5.59
N THR A 436 -27.60 -1.11 -5.91
CA THR A 436 -26.73 -0.06 -5.38
C THR A 436 -26.34 0.95 -6.43
N SER A 437 -26.24 0.56 -7.70
CA SER A 437 -25.96 1.51 -8.79
C SER A 437 -26.50 1.03 -10.12
N ARG A 438 -26.84 1.98 -10.99
CA ARG A 438 -27.23 1.75 -12.39
C ARG A 438 -26.60 2.77 -13.30
N THR A 439 -26.12 2.33 -14.44
CA THR A 439 -25.66 3.19 -15.53
C THR A 439 -26.35 2.78 -16.81
N GLU A 440 -26.91 3.73 -17.53
CA GLU A 440 -27.54 3.52 -18.83
C GLU A 440 -26.94 4.50 -19.82
N ASP A 441 -26.30 3.98 -20.85
CA ASP A 441 -25.67 4.76 -21.92
C ASP A 441 -26.42 4.50 -23.22
N LEU A 442 -27.05 5.53 -23.77
CA LEU A 442 -27.63 5.51 -25.11
C LEU A 442 -26.80 6.40 -26.02
N SER A 443 -26.26 5.82 -27.09
CA SER A 443 -25.50 6.56 -28.10
C SER A 443 -26.12 6.35 -29.46
N VAL A 444 -26.31 7.45 -30.18
CA VAL A 444 -26.79 7.49 -31.55
C VAL A 444 -25.70 8.15 -32.39
N SER A 445 -25.23 7.50 -33.44
CA SER A 445 -24.25 8.08 -34.36
C SER A 445 -24.66 7.79 -35.80
N GLN A 446 -24.83 8.87 -36.57
CA GLN A 446 -25.25 8.81 -37.96
C GLN A 446 -24.40 9.75 -38.80
N GLN A 447 -23.82 9.21 -39.87
CA GLN A 447 -23.27 10.03 -40.94
C GLN A 447 -24.39 10.34 -41.94
N VAL A 448 -24.70 11.63 -42.12
CA VAL A 448 -25.70 12.07 -43.09
C VAL A 448 -24.97 12.53 -44.33
N ARG A 449 -25.20 11.87 -45.46
CA ARG A 449 -24.67 12.30 -46.76
C ARG A 449 -25.65 13.26 -47.41
N VAL A 450 -25.50 14.55 -47.15
CA VAL A 450 -26.39 15.59 -47.69
C VAL A 450 -25.97 15.91 -49.12
N VAL A 451 -24.68 16.17 -49.34
CA VAL A 451 -24.07 16.31 -50.67
C VAL A 451 -22.89 15.34 -50.75
N PRO A 452 -22.96 14.28 -51.59
CA PRO A 452 -21.88 13.30 -51.70
C PRO A 452 -20.54 14.00 -51.95
N ARG A 453 -19.50 13.65 -51.17
CA ARG A 453 -18.13 14.21 -51.27
C ARG A 453 -17.95 15.68 -50.90
N TRP A 454 -18.97 16.40 -50.46
CA TRP A 454 -18.88 17.84 -50.19
C TRP A 454 -19.40 18.23 -48.81
N PHE A 455 -20.50 17.61 -48.38
CA PHE A 455 -21.10 17.86 -47.08
C PHE A 455 -21.64 16.56 -46.51
N GLU A 456 -20.83 15.94 -45.65
CA GLU A 456 -21.13 14.69 -44.97
C GLU A 456 -21.09 14.87 -43.44
N PRO A 457 -21.99 15.68 -42.85
CA PRO A 457 -22.00 15.88 -41.42
C PRO A 457 -22.20 14.56 -40.66
N ARG A 458 -21.37 14.36 -39.65
CA ARG A 458 -21.51 13.32 -38.62
C ARG A 458 -22.27 13.90 -37.45
N LEU A 459 -23.48 13.40 -37.26
CA LEU A 459 -24.32 13.68 -36.11
C LEU A 459 -24.10 12.58 -35.08
N SER A 460 -23.76 12.97 -33.86
CA SER A 460 -23.71 12.05 -32.73
C SER A 460 -24.46 12.63 -31.54
N TRP A 461 -25.22 11.78 -30.88
CA TRP A 461 -25.92 12.10 -29.66
C TRP A 461 -25.60 11.01 -28.63
N ARG A 462 -25.29 11.41 -27.40
CA ARG A 462 -25.06 10.50 -26.28
C ARG A 462 -25.85 10.99 -25.08
N GLY A 463 -26.72 10.14 -24.57
CA GLY A 463 -27.34 10.29 -23.26
C GLY A 463 -26.73 9.26 -22.30
N SER A 464 -26.37 9.69 -21.09
CA SER A 464 -25.91 8.80 -20.03
C SER A 464 -26.68 9.10 -18.75
N PHE A 465 -27.32 8.09 -18.18
CA PHE A 465 -27.91 8.13 -16.85
C PHE A 465 -27.02 7.37 -15.89
N ARG A 466 -26.77 7.92 -14.70
CA ARG A 466 -26.11 7.24 -13.59
C ARG A 466 -26.93 7.44 -12.33
N GLY A 467 -27.36 6.35 -11.71
CA GLY A 467 -28.02 6.35 -10.40
C GLY A 467 -27.16 5.59 -9.39
N THR A 468 -27.03 6.13 -8.19
CA THR A 468 -26.52 5.41 -7.02
C THR A 468 -27.64 5.36 -5.98
N PHE A 469 -27.83 4.20 -5.36
CA PHE A 469 -29.01 3.93 -4.57
C PHE A 469 -28.70 3.33 -3.21
N ASN A 470 -29.53 3.67 -2.22
CA ASN A 470 -29.43 3.18 -0.84
C ASN A 470 -28.05 3.47 -0.21
N GLN A 471 -27.49 4.65 -0.45
CA GLN A 471 -26.30 5.08 0.28
C GLN A 471 -26.67 5.30 1.75
N GLN A 472 -25.91 4.68 2.67
CA GLN A 472 -26.05 4.95 4.10
C GLN A 472 -25.40 6.30 4.40
N GLY A 473 -26.23 7.32 4.68
CA GLY A 473 -25.77 8.57 5.29
C GLY A 473 -25.36 8.32 6.75
N GLY A 474 -24.42 9.12 7.25
CA GLY A 474 -23.93 9.04 8.63
C GLY A 474 -25.06 9.13 9.67
N VAL A 475 -24.79 8.62 10.87
CA VAL A 475 -25.74 8.58 11.99
C VAL A 475 -26.01 10.01 12.48
N THR A 476 -27.13 10.60 12.07
CA THR A 476 -27.78 11.68 12.82
C THR A 476 -28.86 11.09 13.73
N GLN A 477 -28.95 11.62 14.95
CA GLN A 477 -29.90 11.19 15.98
C GLN A 477 -31.32 11.14 15.40
N GLY A 478 -31.88 9.94 15.26
CA GLY A 478 -33.32 9.74 15.01
C GLY A 478 -33.72 8.96 13.75
N GLY A 479 -32.81 8.54 12.87
CA GLY A 479 -33.20 7.70 11.73
C GLY A 479 -32.11 7.43 10.70
N LEU A 480 -32.21 6.31 9.98
CA LEU A 480 -31.37 6.00 8.81
C LEU A 480 -32.02 6.59 7.55
N ASP A 481 -31.67 7.83 7.18
CA ASP A 481 -32.06 8.37 5.88
C ASP A 481 -31.24 7.69 4.77
N ARG A 482 -31.94 7.13 3.79
CA ARG A 482 -31.35 6.54 2.58
C ARG A 482 -31.49 7.55 1.46
N PHE A 483 -30.38 7.99 0.90
CA PHE A 483 -30.37 8.93 -0.22
C PHE A 483 -30.05 8.21 -1.55
N HIS A 484 -30.51 8.80 -2.64
CA HIS A 484 -30.30 8.35 -4.02
C HIS A 484 -29.72 9.51 -4.82
N ASP A 485 -28.52 9.35 -5.39
CA ASP A 485 -27.95 10.35 -6.29
C ASP A 485 -28.19 9.93 -7.73
N LEU A 486 -28.89 10.79 -8.47
CA LEU A 486 -29.22 10.58 -9.87
C LEU A 486 -28.58 11.67 -10.72
N THR A 487 -27.83 11.27 -11.73
CA THR A 487 -27.18 12.17 -12.69
C THR A 487 -27.61 11.81 -14.11
N ASN A 488 -27.98 12.80 -14.89
CA ASN A 488 -28.27 12.65 -16.31
C ASN A 488 -27.40 13.62 -17.09
N ASN A 489 -26.64 13.12 -18.06
CA ASN A 489 -25.84 13.93 -18.96
C ASN A 489 -26.24 13.65 -20.40
N ARG A 490 -26.28 14.71 -21.22
CA ARG A 490 -26.66 14.65 -22.62
C ARG A 490 -25.69 15.50 -23.43
N THR A 491 -25.10 14.90 -24.46
CA THR A 491 -24.19 15.58 -25.37
C THR A 491 -24.66 15.34 -26.79
N ALA A 492 -24.88 16.42 -27.53
CA ALA A 492 -25.11 16.39 -28.96
C ALA A 492 -23.91 17.04 -29.65
N THR A 493 -23.32 16.34 -30.60
CA THR A 493 -22.16 16.82 -31.37
C THR A 493 -22.43 16.64 -32.84
N MET A 494 -22.29 17.74 -33.59
CA MET A 494 -22.29 17.76 -35.04
C MET A 494 -20.87 18.10 -35.49
N SER A 495 -20.27 17.24 -36.30
CA SER A 495 -18.95 17.47 -36.90
C SER A 495 -19.08 17.35 -38.41
N PHE A 496 -18.39 18.19 -39.17
CA PHE A 496 -18.39 18.14 -40.63
C PHE A 496 -17.03 18.61 -41.15
N ASP A 497 -16.57 17.95 -42.21
CA ASP A 497 -15.38 18.35 -42.95
C ASP A 497 -15.83 18.99 -44.27
N VAL A 498 -15.29 20.17 -44.60
CA VAL A 498 -15.53 20.84 -45.89
C VAL A 498 -14.29 20.67 -46.76
N PRO A 499 -14.32 19.84 -47.81
CA PRO A 499 -13.18 19.67 -48.70
C PRO A 499 -13.06 20.89 -49.62
N LEU A 500 -12.22 21.85 -49.22
CA LEU A 500 -12.01 23.12 -49.93
C LEU A 500 -11.56 22.93 -51.40
N ALA A 501 -10.77 21.89 -51.70
CA ALA A 501 -10.32 21.59 -53.06
C ALA A 501 -11.50 21.33 -54.03
N ALA A 502 -12.47 20.52 -53.59
CA ALA A 502 -13.67 20.25 -54.38
C ALA A 502 -14.62 21.45 -54.45
N LEU A 503 -14.48 22.43 -53.55
CA LEU A 503 -15.28 23.65 -53.53
C LEU A 503 -14.78 24.69 -54.54
N ILE A 504 -13.46 24.82 -54.64
CA ILE A 504 -12.78 25.73 -55.58
C ILE A 504 -12.93 25.25 -57.03
N ASP A 505 -12.83 23.93 -57.29
CA ASP A 505 -13.00 23.35 -58.63
C ASP A 505 -14.38 23.61 -59.25
N ARG A 506 -15.41 23.83 -58.43
CA ARG A 506 -16.78 24.08 -58.91
C ARG A 506 -17.12 25.57 -59.01
N LEU A 507 -16.58 26.40 -58.11
CA LEU A 507 -16.68 27.85 -58.21
C LEU A 507 -15.94 28.39 -59.44
N SER A 508 -14.81 27.79 -59.80
CA SER A 508 -14.11 28.08 -61.06
C SER A 508 -14.93 27.69 -62.30
N GLN A 509 -15.68 26.58 -62.24
CA GLN A 509 -16.61 26.19 -63.31
C GLN A 509 -17.84 27.12 -63.42
N TRP A 510 -18.32 27.70 -62.31
CA TRP A 510 -19.38 28.72 -62.35
C TRP A 510 -18.90 30.10 -62.79
N GLY A 511 -17.66 30.48 -62.48
CA GLY A 511 -17.06 31.73 -62.97
C GLY A 511 -16.78 31.74 -64.47
N ALA A 512 -16.70 30.57 -65.11
CA ALA A 512 -16.47 30.43 -66.55
C ALA A 512 -17.74 30.53 -67.42
N ALA A 513 -18.93 30.66 -66.81
CA ALA A 513 -20.19 30.82 -67.53
C ALA A 513 -20.73 32.27 -67.41
N GLY A 514 -20.01 33.23 -67.99
CA GLY A 514 -20.51 34.59 -68.25
C GLY A 514 -21.26 34.66 -69.59
N PRO A 515 -22.23 35.58 -69.75
CA PRO A 515 -23.06 35.68 -70.96
C PRO A 515 -22.24 36.20 -72.16
N GLY A 516 -22.57 35.69 -73.35
CA GLY A 516 -21.78 35.86 -74.56
C GLY A 516 -21.57 37.31 -75.04
N GLY A 517 -20.43 37.52 -75.69
CA GLY A 517 -20.19 38.61 -76.64
C GLY A 517 -20.06 38.00 -78.04
N GLY A 518 -20.92 38.44 -78.96
CA GLY A 518 -20.80 38.15 -80.38
C GLY A 518 -19.69 38.96 -81.06
N GLY A 519 -19.20 38.39 -82.16
CA GLY A 519 -18.14 38.90 -83.03
C GLY A 519 -17.66 37.79 -83.93
#